data_AF-A0A701URN1-F1
#
_entry.id   AF-A0A701URN1-F1
#
_cell.length_a   1.000
_cell.length_b   1.000
_cell.length_c   1.000
_cell.angle_alpha   90.00
_cell.angle_beta   90.00
_cell.angle_gamma   90.00
#
_symmetry.space_group_name_H-M   'P 1'
#
loop_
_entity.id
_entity.type
_entity.pdbx_description
1 polymer ?
#
loop_
_entity_poly.entity_id
_entity_poly.type
_entity_poly.pdbx_seq_one_letter_code
_entity_poly.pdbx_strand_id
1 'polypeptide(L)'
;RNMQENANYTFTFDNHNWDYGKVTQERLTLSVQMARQNKLPDGFIWTDADNNDVPMTSGELLNLSDAIDQAMFTKGLQIHLRQRQMKEEIDKLTDAQAVMDYAVGWPE
;
A
#
# COMPACT_ATOMS: atom_id res chain seq x y z
N ARG A 1 -9.76 -3.81 10.38
CA ARG A 1 -8.32 -3.46 10.44
C ARG A 1 -7.43 -4.44 9.67
N ASN A 2 -7.23 -5.68 10.16
CA ASN A 2 -6.29 -6.64 9.54
C ASN A 2 -6.53 -6.86 8.03
N MET A 3 -7.79 -7.00 7.59
CA MET A 3 -8.11 -7.12 6.16
C MET A 3 -7.63 -5.91 5.35
N GLN A 4 -7.73 -4.69 5.88
CA GLN A 4 -7.29 -3.48 5.19
C GLN A 4 -5.76 -3.33 5.19
N GLU A 5 -5.08 -3.73 6.28
CA GLU A 5 -3.61 -3.70 6.35
C GLU A 5 -2.94 -4.79 5.51
N ASN A 6 -3.67 -5.85 5.16
CA ASN A 6 -3.19 -6.96 4.31
C ASN A 6 -3.72 -6.88 2.87
N ALA A 7 -4.56 -5.89 2.54
CA ALA A 7 -5.03 -5.69 1.18
C ALA A 7 -3.91 -5.17 0.28
N ASN A 8 -4.04 -5.46 -1.02
CA ASN A 8 -3.24 -4.83 -2.06
C ASN A 8 -3.98 -3.60 -2.57
N TYR A 9 -3.21 -2.57 -2.88
CA TYR A 9 -3.68 -1.29 -3.37
C TYR A 9 -2.80 -0.85 -4.52
N THR A 10 -3.24 0.15 -5.28
CA THR A 10 -2.44 0.74 -6.34
C THR A 10 -2.16 2.21 -6.06
N PHE A 11 -1.02 2.71 -6.55
CA PHE A 11 -0.67 4.12 -6.52
C PHE A 11 0.12 4.50 -7.76
N THR A 12 0.05 5.76 -8.16
CA THR A 12 0.80 6.27 -9.32
C THR A 12 2.16 6.79 -8.87
N PHE A 13 3.22 6.32 -9.51
CA PHE A 13 4.58 6.79 -9.32
C PHE A 13 5.35 6.66 -10.63
N ASP A 14 6.09 7.72 -10.99
CA ASP A 14 6.87 7.81 -12.22
C ASP A 14 6.09 7.40 -13.49
N ASN A 15 4.88 7.94 -13.64
CA ASN A 15 3.95 7.70 -14.75
C ASN A 15 3.43 6.26 -14.90
N HIS A 16 3.64 5.40 -13.91
CA HIS A 16 3.09 4.04 -13.86
C HIS A 16 2.21 3.84 -12.62
N ASN A 17 1.25 2.91 -12.70
CA ASN A 17 0.50 2.45 -11.54
C ASN A 17 1.17 1.22 -10.95
N TRP A 18 1.52 1.26 -9.67
CA TRP A 18 2.21 0.18 -8.99
C TRP A 18 1.34 -0.44 -7.93
N ASP A 19 1.40 -1.76 -7.80
CA ASP A 19 0.87 -2.43 -6.63
C ASP A 19 1.68 -2.05 -5.40
N TYR A 20 1.02 -1.89 -4.27
CA TYR A 20 1.65 -1.81 -2.96
C TYR A 20 0.83 -2.57 -1.92
N GLY A 21 1.51 -3.02 -0.87
CA GLY A 21 0.96 -3.93 0.12
C GLY A 21 2.01 -4.95 0.53
N LYS A 22 1.70 -5.76 1.55
CA LYS A 22 2.66 -6.72 2.12
C LYS A 22 3.16 -7.73 1.08
N VAL A 23 2.28 -8.20 0.21
CA VAL A 23 2.63 -9.14 -0.86
C VAL A 23 3.61 -8.53 -1.85
N THR A 24 3.39 -7.27 -2.27
CA THR A 24 4.31 -6.58 -3.18
C THR A 24 5.65 -6.30 -2.51
N GLN A 25 5.66 -5.84 -1.26
CA GLN A 25 6.89 -5.61 -0.50
C GLN A 25 7.72 -6.90 -0.37
N GLU A 26 7.08 -8.02 -0.05
CA GLU A 26 7.75 -9.32 0.04
C GLU A 26 8.37 -9.74 -1.30
N ARG A 27 7.62 -9.63 -2.41
CA ARG A 27 8.13 -9.91 -3.76
C ARG A 27 9.32 -9.02 -4.14
N LEU A 28 9.27 -7.75 -3.75
CA LEU A 28 10.27 -6.74 -4.13
C LEU A 28 11.58 -6.86 -3.32
N THR A 29 11.51 -7.44 -2.12
CA THR A 29 12.60 -7.47 -1.13
C THR A 29 13.94 -7.96 -1.69
N LEU A 30 13.95 -9.12 -2.38
CA LEU A 30 15.19 -9.68 -2.92
C LEU A 30 15.76 -8.83 -4.06
N SER A 31 14.91 -8.34 -4.96
CA SER A 31 15.31 -7.48 -6.07
C SER A 31 15.92 -6.17 -5.57
N VAL A 32 15.34 -5.56 -4.55
CA VAL A 32 15.88 -4.37 -3.88
C VAL A 32 17.21 -4.66 -3.20
N GLN A 33 17.36 -5.81 -2.53
CA GLN A 33 18.65 -6.20 -1.95
C GLN A 33 19.76 -6.32 -3.01
N MET A 34 19.42 -6.84 -4.19
CA MET A 34 20.36 -6.93 -5.32
C MET A 34 20.67 -5.56 -5.93
N ALA A 35 19.66 -4.68 -6.05
CA ALA A 35 19.82 -3.30 -6.50
C ALA A 35 20.75 -2.50 -5.59
N ARG A 36 20.63 -2.63 -4.26
CA ARG A 36 21.52 -1.99 -3.28
C ARG A 36 22.98 -2.41 -3.43
N GLN A 37 23.22 -3.63 -3.89
CA GLN A 37 24.57 -4.15 -4.16
C GLN A 37 25.05 -3.86 -5.58
N ASN A 38 24.23 -3.18 -6.39
CA ASN A 38 24.43 -2.98 -7.82
C ASN A 38 24.67 -4.29 -8.60
N LYS A 39 23.89 -5.33 -8.24
CA LYS A 39 23.96 -6.68 -8.82
C LYS A 39 22.65 -7.09 -9.51
N LEU A 40 21.79 -6.13 -9.84
CA LEU A 40 20.67 -6.45 -10.73
C LEU A 40 21.23 -6.87 -12.10
N PRO A 41 20.65 -7.90 -12.73
CA PRO A 41 21.06 -8.29 -14.08
C PRO A 41 20.69 -7.21 -15.10
N ASP A 42 21.46 -7.13 -16.19
CA ASP A 42 21.11 -6.27 -17.32
C ASP A 42 19.74 -6.67 -17.89
N GLY A 43 18.92 -5.66 -18.21
CA GLY A 43 17.56 -5.88 -18.71
C GLY A 43 16.57 -6.36 -17.65
N PHE A 44 16.86 -6.18 -16.35
CA PHE A 44 15.90 -6.43 -15.28
C PHE A 44 14.59 -5.66 -15.51
N ILE A 45 13.47 -6.33 -15.27
CA ILE A 45 12.12 -5.77 -15.41
C ILE A 45 11.36 -5.89 -14.09
N TRP A 46 10.46 -4.93 -13.88
CA TRP A 46 9.41 -5.03 -12.87
C TRP A 46 8.06 -4.78 -13.52
N THR A 47 7.10 -5.67 -13.27
CA THR A 47 5.76 -5.57 -13.85
C THR A 47 4.90 -4.64 -13.00
N ASP A 48 4.31 -3.62 -13.64
CA ASP A 48 3.41 -2.67 -12.99
C ASP A 48 2.01 -3.27 -12.73
N ALA A 49 1.13 -2.53 -12.04
CA ALA A 49 -0.21 -3.00 -11.68
C ALA A 49 -1.13 -3.21 -12.90
N ASP A 50 -0.79 -2.56 -14.03
CA ASP A 50 -1.51 -2.67 -15.29
C ASP A 50 -0.95 -3.83 -16.16
N ASN A 51 -0.03 -4.63 -15.61
CA ASN A 51 0.67 -5.75 -16.25
C ASN A 51 1.62 -5.34 -17.39
N ASN A 52 2.19 -4.13 -17.33
CA ASN A 52 3.26 -3.73 -18.23
C ASN A 52 4.62 -4.07 -17.63
N ASP A 53 5.49 -4.70 -18.41
CA ASP A 53 6.87 -4.95 -18.02
C ASP A 53 7.69 -3.68 -18.21
N VAL A 54 8.14 -3.10 -17.10
CA VAL A 54 8.91 -1.85 -17.09
C VAL A 54 10.38 -2.19 -16.84
N PRO A 55 11.30 -1.88 -17.77
CA PRO A 55 12.73 -2.00 -17.52
C PRO A 55 13.17 -1.11 -16.37
N MET A 56 13.99 -1.65 -15.46
CA MET A 56 14.38 -0.96 -14.24
C MET A 56 15.89 -1.03 -14.03
N THR A 57 16.51 0.12 -13.84
CA THR A 57 17.85 0.23 -13.26
C THR A 57 17.82 -0.03 -11.75
N SER A 58 18.99 -0.27 -11.14
CA SER A 58 19.13 -0.33 -9.67
C SER A 58 18.59 0.92 -8.99
N GLY A 59 18.81 2.12 -9.56
CA GLY A 59 18.33 3.37 -8.98
C GLY A 59 16.80 3.48 -9.03
N GLU A 60 16.19 3.17 -10.17
CA GLU A 60 14.73 3.23 -10.34
C GLU A 60 14.02 2.22 -9.44
N LEU A 61 14.55 1.01 -9.30
CA LEU A 61 13.97 0.00 -8.41
C LEU A 61 14.04 0.42 -6.93
N LEU A 62 15.13 1.10 -6.53
CA LEU A 62 15.25 1.64 -5.17
C LEU A 62 14.26 2.77 -4.93
N ASN A 63 14.12 3.70 -5.88
CA ASN A 63 13.13 4.78 -5.79
C ASN A 63 11.70 4.24 -5.72
N LEU A 64 11.37 3.21 -6.52
CA LEU A 64 10.09 2.53 -6.46
C LEU A 64 9.86 1.87 -5.10
N SER A 65 10.87 1.20 -4.54
CA SER A 65 10.78 0.61 -3.20
C SER A 65 10.48 1.66 -2.13
N ASP A 66 11.18 2.79 -2.16
CA ASP A 66 10.97 3.88 -1.20
C ASP A 66 9.56 4.47 -1.34
N ALA A 67 9.07 4.63 -2.58
CA ALA A 67 7.72 5.10 -2.86
C ALA A 67 6.65 4.12 -2.36
N ILE A 68 6.86 2.80 -2.54
CA ILE A 68 5.99 1.74 -2.00
C ILE A 68 5.96 1.78 -0.48
N ASP A 69 7.12 1.88 0.18
CA ASP A 69 7.21 1.95 1.64
C ASP A 69 6.46 3.19 2.18
N GLN A 70 6.61 4.34 1.51
CA GLN A 70 5.88 5.56 1.86
C GLN A 70 4.36 5.42 1.65
N ALA A 71 3.92 4.80 0.55
CA ALA A 71 2.51 4.53 0.29
C ALA A 71 1.91 3.58 1.34
N MET A 72 2.63 2.51 1.68
CA MET A 72 2.25 1.56 2.75
C MET A 72 2.14 2.26 4.11
N PHE A 73 3.12 3.09 4.47
CA PHE A 73 3.10 3.84 5.73
C PHE A 73 1.89 4.78 5.80
N THR A 74 1.68 5.57 4.76
CA THR A 74 0.54 6.51 4.66
C THR A 74 -0.79 5.77 4.80
N LYS A 75 -0.97 4.67 4.08
CA LYS A 75 -2.19 3.86 4.14
C LYS A 75 -2.40 3.24 5.52
N GLY A 76 -1.33 2.75 6.16
CA GLY A 76 -1.37 2.24 7.52
C GLY A 76 -1.83 3.30 8.53
N LEU A 77 -1.34 4.52 8.41
CA LEU A 77 -1.77 5.65 9.23
C LEU A 77 -3.25 5.99 8.99
N GLN A 78 -3.69 6.06 7.74
CA GLN A 78 -5.11 6.29 7.40
C GLN A 78 -6.01 5.22 8.02
N ILE A 79 -5.66 3.95 7.89
CA ILE A 79 -6.42 2.84 8.51
C ILE A 79 -6.46 3.01 10.02
N HIS A 80 -5.34 3.34 10.66
CA HIS A 80 -5.29 3.57 12.10
C HIS A 80 -6.21 4.71 12.55
N LEU A 81 -6.13 5.87 11.88
CA LEU A 81 -6.96 7.03 12.17
C LEU A 81 -8.45 6.73 11.97
N ARG A 82 -8.81 6.07 10.86
CA ARG A 82 -10.21 5.69 10.63
C ARG A 82 -10.72 4.75 11.71
N GLN A 83 -9.94 3.74 12.10
CA GLN A 83 -10.33 2.83 13.18
C GLN A 83 -10.51 3.56 14.52
N ARG A 84 -9.71 4.58 14.80
CA ARG A 84 -9.85 5.41 16.01
C ARG A 84 -11.13 6.25 15.94
N GLN A 85 -11.34 6.97 14.84
CA GLN A 85 -12.56 7.74 14.61
C GLN A 85 -13.81 6.87 14.76
N MET A 86 -13.79 5.67 14.17
CA MET A 86 -14.90 4.72 14.22
C MET A 86 -15.28 4.33 15.66
N LYS A 87 -14.28 4.20 16.56
CA LYS A 87 -14.51 3.94 17.98
C LYS A 87 -15.12 5.15 18.67
N GLU A 88 -14.58 6.35 18.44
CA GLU A 88 -15.10 7.59 19.01
C GLU A 88 -16.53 7.91 18.53
N GLU A 89 -16.89 7.51 17.31
CA GLU A 89 -18.26 7.61 16.77
C GLU A 89 -19.20 6.63 17.49
N ILE A 90 -18.81 5.36 17.61
CA ILE A 90 -19.60 4.32 18.30
C ILE A 90 -19.83 4.70 19.77
N ASP A 91 -18.81 5.21 20.46
CA ASP A 91 -18.89 5.61 21.87
C ASP A 91 -19.91 6.75 22.12
N LYS A 92 -20.32 7.49 21.07
CA LYS A 92 -21.31 8.58 21.16
C LYS A 92 -22.73 8.15 20.81
N LEU A 93 -22.95 6.93 20.34
CA LEU A 93 -24.28 6.46 19.97
C LEU A 93 -25.08 6.13 21.24
N THR A 94 -26.29 6.69 21.36
CA THR A 94 -27.08 6.62 22.60
C THR A 94 -28.34 5.77 22.49
N ASP A 95 -28.72 5.34 21.29
CA ASP A 95 -29.94 4.56 21.07
C ASP A 95 -29.72 3.45 20.02
N ALA A 96 -30.63 2.47 20.04
CA ALA A 96 -30.53 1.26 19.23
C ALA A 96 -30.64 1.55 17.72
N GLN A 97 -31.42 2.56 17.31
CA GLN A 97 -31.58 2.89 15.90
C GLN A 97 -30.27 3.47 15.34
N ALA A 98 -29.64 4.39 16.08
CA ALA A 98 -28.35 4.96 15.71
C ALA A 98 -27.24 3.90 15.57
N VAL A 99 -27.27 2.85 16.40
CA VAL A 99 -26.34 1.70 16.26
C VAL A 99 -26.61 0.91 14.98
N MET A 100 -27.88 0.65 14.66
CA MET A 100 -28.26 -0.09 13.45
C MET A 100 -27.96 0.68 12.16
N ASP A 101 -28.05 2.02 12.21
CA ASP A 101 -27.80 2.90 11.07
C ASP A 101 -26.31 3.22 10.85
N TYR A 102 -25.44 2.81 11.78
CA TYR A 102 -24.02 3.14 11.70
C TYR A 102 -23.28 2.38 10.59
N ALA A 103 -22.77 3.11 9.60
CA ALA A 103 -21.99 2.55 8.50
C ALA A 103 -20.55 2.24 8.92
N VAL A 104 -20.22 0.94 9.01
CA VAL A 104 -18.86 0.47 9.27
C VAL A 104 -18.02 0.51 8.00
N GLY A 105 -16.82 1.08 8.07
CA GLY A 105 -15.90 1.13 6.93
C GLY A 105 -15.47 2.55 6.61
N TRP A 106 -15.17 2.83 5.35
CA TRP A 106 -14.81 4.18 4.91
C TRP A 106 -16.08 4.99 4.60
N PRO A 107 -16.13 6.28 4.94
CA PRO A 107 -17.20 7.15 4.45
C PRO A 107 -17.16 7.22 2.92
N GLU A 108 -18.33 7.30 2.29
CA GLU A 108 -18.47 7.57 0.84
C GLU A 108 -18.04 8.99 0.47
#